data_AF-A0A6L8I688-F1
#
_entry.id   AF-A0A6L8I688-F1
#
_cell.length_a   1.000
_cell.length_b   1.000
_cell.length_c   1.000
_cell.angle_alpha   90.00
_cell.angle_beta   90.00
_cell.angle_gamma   90.00
#
_symmetry.space_group_name_H-M   'P 1'
#
loop_
_entity.id
_entity.type
_entity.pdbx_description
1 polymer ?
#
loop_
_entity_poly.entity_id
_entity_poly.type
_entity_poly.pdbx_seq_one_letter_code
_entity_poly.pdbx_strand_id
1 'polypeptide(L)'
;MAFDPNRPFNDLPDLPPASETETKAVLRSCIAARAALAELRVSGTLIPNQAMLINSIPVLEAQASCEIENIVTTADRLFRFANDATGRADTATKEALRYRTALHRGFEMLNQRPVSTTVAVEVCRTIKGVELDIRNTPGTALVNDATQQVIYTPP
;
A
#
# COMPACT_ATOMS: atom_id res chain seq x y z
N MET A 1 -9.05 -28.75 5.56
CA MET A 1 -7.65 -29.23 5.51
C MET A 1 -6.83 -28.41 6.48
N ALA A 2 -5.80 -28.99 7.10
CA ALA A 2 -4.81 -28.20 7.83
C ALA A 2 -3.98 -27.38 6.82
N PHE A 3 -3.69 -26.13 7.16
CA PHE A 3 -2.82 -25.27 6.35
C PHE A 3 -1.42 -25.91 6.22
N ASP A 4 -0.91 -26.05 4.99
CA ASP A 4 0.45 -26.49 4.69
C ASP A 4 1.20 -25.35 4.00
N PRO A 5 2.23 -24.76 4.65
CA PRO A 5 2.95 -23.62 4.09
C PRO A 5 3.69 -23.93 2.80
N ASN A 6 3.99 -25.21 2.50
CA ASN A 6 4.72 -25.62 1.29
C ASN A 6 3.80 -25.83 0.07
N ARG A 7 2.47 -25.70 0.24
CA ARG A 7 1.50 -25.86 -0.83
C ARG A 7 0.82 -24.51 -1.10
N PRO A 8 0.62 -24.13 -2.38
CA PRO A 8 -0.19 -22.98 -2.72
C PRO A 8 -1.54 -23.06 -2.04
N PHE A 9 -1.91 -22.01 -1.29
CA PHE A 9 -3.14 -22.01 -0.51
C PHE A 9 -4.36 -21.65 -1.39
N ASN A 10 -4.59 -22.43 -2.45
CA ASN A 10 -5.62 -22.17 -3.46
C ASN A 10 -7.05 -22.25 -2.91
N ASP A 11 -7.25 -23.01 -1.83
CA ASP A 11 -8.50 -23.09 -1.09
C ASP A 11 -8.62 -21.98 -0.02
N LEU A 12 -7.97 -20.83 -0.25
CA LEU A 12 -8.09 -19.64 0.60
C LEU A 12 -9.57 -19.29 0.76
N PRO A 13 -10.13 -19.29 1.99
CA PRO A 13 -11.54 -19.03 2.19
C PRO A 13 -11.94 -17.64 1.67
N ASP A 14 -13.05 -17.58 0.94
CA ASP A 14 -13.62 -16.32 0.47
C ASP A 14 -14.07 -15.43 1.64
N LEU A 15 -14.08 -14.12 1.38
CA LEU A 15 -14.68 -13.15 2.28
C LEU A 15 -16.20 -13.04 2.02
N PRO A 16 -17.03 -12.81 3.05
CA PRO A 16 -16.65 -12.64 4.46
C PRO A 16 -16.38 -13.98 5.18
N PRO A 17 -15.57 -13.97 6.25
CA PRO A 17 -15.34 -15.17 7.05
C PRO A 17 -16.66 -15.61 7.72
N ALA A 18 -16.84 -16.91 7.90
CA ALA A 18 -18.01 -17.46 8.58
C ALA A 18 -18.06 -17.14 10.09
N SER A 19 -16.93 -16.75 10.68
CA SER A 19 -16.83 -16.36 12.08
C SER A 19 -17.33 -14.93 12.31
N GLU A 20 -17.94 -14.68 13.48
CA GLU A 20 -18.32 -13.34 13.92
C GLU A 20 -17.09 -12.40 13.96
N THR A 21 -17.13 -11.34 13.16
CA THR A 21 -16.06 -10.34 13.10
C THR A 21 -16.32 -9.17 14.05
N GLU A 22 -17.58 -8.90 14.38
CA GLU A 22 -18.00 -7.76 15.23
C GLU A 22 -17.90 -8.09 16.72
N THR A 23 -16.68 -8.34 17.18
CA THR A 23 -16.44 -8.59 18.61
C THR A 23 -16.44 -7.30 19.41
N LYS A 24 -16.74 -7.39 20.71
CA LYS A 24 -16.73 -6.24 21.64
C LYS A 24 -15.38 -5.51 21.65
N ALA A 25 -14.27 -6.24 21.46
CA ALA A 25 -12.93 -5.66 21.37
C ALA A 25 -12.75 -4.86 20.07
N VAL A 26 -13.13 -5.45 18.92
CA VAL A 26 -13.07 -4.80 17.61
C VAL A 26 -13.93 -3.54 17.58
N LEU A 27 -15.17 -3.63 18.07
CA LEU A 27 -16.10 -2.48 18.11
C LEU A 27 -15.58 -1.35 19.00
N ARG A 28 -14.99 -1.66 20.16
CA ARG A 28 -14.37 -0.65 21.04
C ARG A 28 -13.22 0.07 20.35
N SER A 29 -12.34 -0.66 19.66
CA SER A 29 -11.24 -0.07 18.89
C SER A 29 -11.75 0.77 17.71
N CYS A 30 -12.82 0.31 17.04
CA CYS A 30 -13.44 1.02 15.92
C CYS A 30 -13.96 2.41 16.32
N ILE A 31 -14.49 2.57 17.54
CA ILE A 31 -14.97 3.88 18.04
C ILE A 31 -13.84 4.90 18.09
N ALA A 32 -12.72 4.55 18.72
CA ALA A 32 -11.57 5.45 18.85
C ALA A 32 -10.96 5.78 17.47
N ALA A 33 -10.79 4.76 16.61
CA ALA A 33 -10.29 4.95 15.26
C ALA A 33 -11.19 5.88 14.42
N ARG A 34 -12.51 5.68 14.49
CA ARG A 34 -13.49 6.53 13.79
C ARG A 34 -13.44 7.98 14.28
N ALA A 35 -13.32 8.19 15.58
CA ALA A 35 -13.24 9.53 16.16
C ALA A 35 -11.98 10.28 15.67
N ALA A 36 -10.81 9.63 15.73
CA ALA A 36 -9.56 10.19 15.23
C ALA A 36 -9.61 10.50 13.72
N LEU A 37 -10.20 9.60 12.92
CA LEU A 37 -10.35 9.82 11.49
C LEU A 37 -11.32 10.97 11.16
N ALA A 38 -12.39 11.12 11.93
CA ALA A 38 -13.33 12.23 11.78
C ALA A 38 -12.66 13.57 12.10
N GLU A 39 -11.86 13.63 13.17
CA GLU A 39 -11.08 14.82 13.54
C GLU A 39 -10.06 15.20 12.47
N LEU A 40 -9.35 14.21 11.90
CA LEU A 40 -8.43 14.43 10.78
C LEU A 40 -9.16 15.00 9.57
N ARG A 41 -10.34 14.44 9.22
CA ARG A 41 -11.13 14.93 8.09
C ARG A 41 -11.55 16.38 8.27
N VAL A 42 -12.06 16.74 9.45
CA VAL A 42 -12.47 18.13 9.74
C VAL A 42 -11.25 19.06 9.70
N SER A 43 -10.18 18.71 10.40
CA SER A 43 -8.94 19.50 10.43
C SER A 43 -8.36 19.70 9.02
N GLY A 44 -8.36 18.64 8.19
CA GLY A 44 -7.93 18.71 6.80
C GLY A 44 -8.72 19.73 5.99
N THR A 45 -10.06 19.74 6.11
CA THR A 45 -10.92 20.71 5.39
C THR A 45 -10.74 22.15 5.83
N LEU A 46 -10.23 22.41 7.04
CA LEU A 46 -10.00 23.75 7.57
C LEU A 46 -8.69 24.38 7.09
N ILE A 47 -7.77 23.58 6.53
CA ILE A 47 -6.49 24.07 6.04
C ILE A 47 -6.71 24.80 4.70
N PRO A 48 -6.38 26.11 4.59
CA PRO A 48 -6.70 26.87 3.37
C PRO A 48 -5.97 26.35 2.12
N ASN A 49 -4.73 25.88 2.30
CA ASN A 49 -3.92 25.35 1.20
C ASN A 49 -4.01 23.82 1.13
N GLN A 50 -5.09 23.32 0.51
CA GLN A 50 -5.27 21.89 0.26
C GLN A 50 -4.15 21.27 -0.58
N ALA A 51 -3.52 22.05 -1.46
CA ALA A 51 -2.39 21.61 -2.26
C ALA A 51 -1.17 21.25 -1.38
N MET A 52 -1.03 21.82 -0.19
CA MET A 52 0.03 21.40 0.74
C MET A 52 -0.20 19.97 1.26
N LEU A 53 -1.45 19.62 1.58
CA LEU A 53 -1.78 18.30 2.13
C LEU A 53 -1.55 17.20 1.11
N ILE A 54 -2.01 17.41 -0.13
CA ILE A 54 -1.85 16.43 -1.21
C ILE A 54 -0.39 16.25 -1.65
N ASN A 55 0.47 17.26 -1.44
CA ASN A 55 1.87 17.19 -1.83
C ASN A 55 2.79 16.65 -0.72
N SER A 56 2.44 16.86 0.55
CA SER A 56 3.31 16.50 1.68
C SER A 56 2.92 15.19 2.35
N ILE A 57 1.64 14.95 2.60
CA ILE A 57 1.19 13.74 3.32
C ILE A 57 1.51 12.48 2.50
N PRO A 58 1.20 12.41 1.18
CA PRO A 58 1.57 11.26 0.37
C PRO A 58 3.08 10.99 0.29
N VAL A 59 3.92 12.01 0.42
CA VAL A 59 5.39 11.84 0.45
C VAL A 59 5.84 11.17 1.74
N LEU A 60 5.29 11.58 2.87
CA LEU A 60 5.58 10.97 4.18
C LEU A 60 5.05 9.54 4.24
N GLU A 61 3.83 9.31 3.74
CA GLU A 61 3.24 7.97 3.62
C GLU A 61 4.08 7.06 2.72
N ALA A 62 4.51 7.57 1.55
CA ALA A 62 5.37 6.81 0.64
C ALA A 62 6.70 6.42 1.29
N GLN A 63 7.31 7.34 2.06
CA GLN A 63 8.56 7.05 2.77
C GLN A 63 8.37 5.94 3.79
N ALA A 64 7.37 6.08 4.66
CA ALA A 64 7.11 5.10 5.72
C ALA A 64 6.70 3.73 5.14
N SER A 65 5.87 3.71 4.09
CA SER A 65 5.46 2.47 3.44
C SER A 65 6.60 1.77 2.71
N CYS A 66 7.48 2.53 2.03
CA CYS A 66 8.66 1.97 1.37
C CYS A 66 9.69 1.43 2.37
N GLU A 67 9.83 2.05 3.55
CA GLU A 67 10.74 1.59 4.60
C GLU A 67 10.38 0.19 5.10
N ILE A 68 9.09 -0.15 5.16
CA ILE A 68 8.61 -1.50 5.52
C ILE A 68 9.10 -2.54 4.50
N GLU A 69 9.21 -2.18 3.23
CA GLU A 69 9.66 -3.03 2.12
C GLU A 69 11.18 -3.00 1.92
N ASN A 70 11.95 -2.50 2.90
CA ASN A 70 13.40 -2.31 2.84
C ASN A 70 13.88 -1.32 1.75
N ILE A 71 12.99 -0.46 1.24
CA ILE A 71 13.33 0.61 0.30
C ILE A 71 13.62 1.88 1.10
N VAL A 72 14.89 2.06 1.46
CA VAL A 72 15.30 3.16 2.35
C VAL A 72 15.55 4.45 1.57
N THR A 73 14.79 5.49 1.90
CA THR A 73 14.99 6.87 1.44
C THR A 73 14.65 7.85 2.57
N THR A 74 14.97 9.14 2.42
CA THR A 74 14.63 10.17 3.41
C THR A 74 13.59 11.14 2.88
N ALA A 75 12.80 11.75 3.78
CA ALA A 75 11.83 12.77 3.42
C ALA A 75 12.49 13.97 2.70
N ASP A 76 13.66 14.44 3.16
CA ASP A 76 14.40 15.53 2.50
C ASP A 76 14.75 15.20 1.04
N ARG A 77 15.20 13.96 0.76
CA ARG A 77 15.46 13.52 -0.61
C ARG A 77 14.18 13.49 -1.43
N LEU A 78 13.09 13.00 -0.87
CA LEU A 78 11.80 12.96 -1.58
C LEU A 78 11.29 14.36 -1.91
N PHE A 79 11.38 15.33 -0.99
CA PHE A 79 11.00 16.71 -1.27
C PHE A 79 11.94 17.36 -2.29
N ARG A 80 13.25 17.12 -2.19
CA ARG A 80 14.24 17.64 -3.14
C ARG A 80 13.99 17.15 -4.57
N PHE A 81 13.62 15.88 -4.71
CA PHE A 81 13.39 15.24 -6.00
C PHE A 81 11.91 15.21 -6.42
N ALA A 82 11.00 15.81 -5.63
CA ALA A 82 9.56 15.78 -5.87
C ALA A 82 9.15 16.29 -7.26
N ASN A 83 9.91 17.25 -7.79
CA ASN A 83 9.74 17.90 -9.09
C ASN A 83 10.97 17.70 -10.02
N ASP A 84 11.86 16.75 -9.72
CA ASP A 84 13.07 16.57 -10.50
C ASP A 84 12.79 15.87 -11.83
N ALA A 85 12.73 16.66 -12.90
CA ALA A 85 12.64 16.16 -14.28
C ALA A 85 13.99 15.64 -14.82
N THR A 86 15.10 15.83 -14.10
CA THR A 86 16.45 15.46 -14.57
C THR A 86 16.82 14.01 -14.30
N GLY A 87 15.99 13.28 -13.54
CA GLY A 87 16.16 11.83 -13.32
C GLY A 87 17.35 11.45 -12.45
N ARG A 88 17.86 12.38 -11.64
CA ARG A 88 19.10 12.20 -10.84
C ARG A 88 18.90 11.45 -9.52
N ALA A 89 17.65 11.23 -9.12
CA ALA A 89 17.32 10.42 -7.94
C ALA A 89 17.82 8.97 -8.09
N ASP A 90 18.27 8.40 -6.97
CA ASP A 90 18.60 6.97 -6.87
C ASP A 90 17.33 6.10 -6.97
N THR A 91 17.53 4.79 -7.19
CA THR A 91 16.42 3.85 -7.46
C THR A 91 15.42 3.80 -6.31
N ALA A 92 15.88 3.83 -5.06
CA ALA A 92 15.01 3.81 -3.87
C ALA A 92 14.17 5.09 -3.78
N THR A 93 14.78 6.26 -3.95
CA THR A 93 14.04 7.53 -4.01
C THR A 93 13.06 7.56 -5.20
N LYS A 94 13.41 7.01 -6.36
CA LYS A 94 12.50 6.92 -7.52
C LYS A 94 11.29 6.04 -7.25
N GLU A 95 11.47 4.89 -6.61
CA GLU A 95 10.36 3.99 -6.26
C GLU A 95 9.41 4.64 -5.25
N ALA A 96 9.94 5.30 -4.22
CA ALA A 96 9.13 6.06 -3.27
C ALA A 96 8.40 7.26 -3.91
N LEU A 97 9.03 7.96 -4.87
CA LEU A 97 8.34 9.01 -5.64
C LEU A 97 7.23 8.43 -6.54
N ARG A 98 7.45 7.25 -7.12
CA ARG A 98 6.41 6.52 -7.87
C ARG A 98 5.26 6.09 -6.97
N TYR A 99 5.51 5.76 -5.72
CA TYR A 99 4.46 5.46 -4.73
C TYR A 99 3.51 6.64 -4.55
N ARG A 100 4.04 7.86 -4.37
CA ARG A 100 3.23 9.09 -4.32
C ARG A 100 2.36 9.24 -5.58
N THR A 101 2.96 9.06 -6.76
CA THR A 101 2.24 9.15 -8.04
C THR A 101 1.16 8.07 -8.15
N ALA A 102 1.44 6.85 -7.71
CA ALA A 102 0.50 5.73 -7.72
C ALA A 102 -0.69 5.98 -6.81
N LEU A 103 -0.46 6.51 -5.60
CA LEU A 103 -1.53 6.87 -4.66
C LEU A 103 -2.44 7.94 -5.24
N HIS A 104 -1.86 9.01 -5.80
CA HIS A 104 -2.63 10.08 -6.42
C HIS A 104 -3.44 9.57 -7.62
N ARG A 105 -2.82 8.79 -8.51
CA ARG A 105 -3.48 8.21 -9.69
C ARG A 105 -4.61 7.26 -9.28
N GLY A 106 -4.36 6.39 -8.30
CA GLY A 106 -5.36 5.48 -7.76
C GLY A 106 -6.57 6.25 -7.19
N PHE A 107 -6.33 7.34 -6.47
CA PHE A 107 -7.39 8.24 -5.99
C PHE A 107 -8.18 8.88 -7.13
N GLU A 108 -7.52 9.41 -8.17
CA GLU A 108 -8.19 10.00 -9.32
C GLU A 108 -9.07 9.01 -10.08
N MET A 109 -8.63 7.76 -10.20
CA MET A 109 -9.41 6.68 -10.83
C MET A 109 -10.73 6.42 -10.10
N LEU A 110 -10.82 6.72 -8.80
CA LEU A 110 -12.06 6.55 -8.03
C LEU A 110 -13.21 7.45 -8.49
N ASN A 111 -12.90 8.55 -9.19
CA ASN A 111 -13.92 9.39 -9.82
C ASN A 111 -14.58 8.70 -11.04
N GLN A 112 -13.94 7.67 -11.61
CA GLN A 112 -14.38 6.98 -12.82
C GLN A 112 -14.88 5.57 -12.55
N ARG A 113 -14.34 4.90 -11.53
CA ARG A 113 -14.68 3.52 -11.17
C ARG A 113 -14.49 3.28 -9.68
N PRO A 114 -15.26 2.36 -9.06
CA PRO A 114 -14.98 1.92 -7.70
C PRO A 114 -13.63 1.24 -7.55
N VAL A 115 -13.19 1.07 -6.29
CA VAL A 115 -12.05 0.20 -5.94
C VAL A 115 -12.30 -1.18 -6.54
N SER A 116 -11.32 -1.66 -7.31
CA SER A 116 -11.41 -2.90 -8.08
C SER A 116 -10.02 -3.46 -8.34
N THR A 117 -9.94 -4.72 -8.79
CA THR A 117 -8.68 -5.37 -9.19
C THR A 117 -7.91 -4.54 -10.21
N THR A 118 -8.60 -3.88 -11.15
CA THR A 118 -7.95 -2.98 -12.11
C THR A 118 -7.25 -1.81 -11.44
N VAL A 119 -7.84 -1.21 -10.41
CA VAL A 119 -7.19 -0.12 -9.65
C VAL A 119 -5.95 -0.65 -8.94
N ALA A 120 -6.03 -1.83 -8.32
CA ALA A 120 -4.89 -2.46 -7.63
C ALA A 120 -3.71 -2.75 -8.58
N VAL A 121 -4.00 -3.33 -9.76
CA VAL A 121 -2.98 -3.59 -10.79
C VAL A 121 -2.35 -2.28 -11.27
N GLU A 122 -3.15 -1.24 -11.52
CA GLU A 122 -2.65 0.05 -11.99
C GLU A 122 -1.74 0.75 -10.98
N VAL A 123 -2.12 0.71 -9.70
CA VAL A 123 -1.29 1.22 -8.60
C VAL A 123 0.04 0.46 -8.55
N CYS A 124 0.01 -0.88 -8.63
CA CYS A 124 1.22 -1.70 -8.60
C CYS A 124 2.15 -1.42 -9.79
N ARG A 125 1.59 -1.34 -11.01
CA ARG A 125 2.33 -0.95 -12.24
C ARG A 125 2.99 0.41 -12.07
N THR A 126 2.27 1.38 -11.52
CA THR A 126 2.78 2.74 -11.32
C THR A 126 3.92 2.75 -10.30
N ILE A 127 3.82 2.01 -9.19
CA ILE A 127 4.88 1.91 -8.16
C ILE A 127 6.15 1.29 -8.77
N LYS A 128 6.01 0.12 -9.42
CA LYS A 128 7.14 -0.65 -9.95
C LYS A 128 7.72 -0.04 -11.23
N GLY A 129 6.95 0.77 -11.94
CA GLY A 129 7.38 1.41 -13.19
C GLY A 129 7.58 0.42 -14.33
N VAL A 130 6.88 -0.72 -14.28
CA VAL A 130 6.92 -1.79 -15.29
C VAL A 130 5.51 -2.32 -15.52
N GLU A 131 5.26 -2.85 -16.72
CA GLU A 131 4.04 -3.60 -17.00
C GLU A 131 4.04 -4.89 -16.17
N LEU A 132 3.12 -4.97 -15.21
CA LEU A 132 2.99 -6.05 -14.25
C LEU A 132 1.53 -6.51 -14.21
N ASP A 133 1.27 -7.80 -14.05
CA ASP A 133 -0.08 -8.34 -13.90
C ASP A 133 -0.12 -9.35 -12.76
N ILE A 134 -1.30 -9.87 -12.46
CA ILE A 134 -1.48 -10.96 -11.50
C ILE A 134 -0.57 -12.13 -11.90
N ARG A 135 0.16 -12.67 -10.92
CA ARG A 135 1.08 -13.80 -11.13
C ARG A 135 0.37 -14.93 -11.86
N ASN A 136 1.00 -15.44 -12.91
CA ASN A 136 0.51 -16.57 -13.70
C ASN A 136 1.45 -17.78 -13.66
N THR A 137 2.56 -17.70 -12.90
CA THR A 137 3.51 -18.80 -12.68
C THR A 137 3.55 -19.20 -11.21
N PRO A 138 3.62 -20.51 -10.90
CA PRO A 138 3.77 -21.00 -9.54
C PRO A 138 5.19 -20.76 -9.00
N GLY A 139 5.38 -20.97 -7.69
CA GLY A 139 6.70 -20.97 -7.04
C GLY A 139 7.02 -19.73 -6.19
N THR A 140 6.12 -18.75 -6.12
CA THR A 140 6.24 -17.65 -5.16
C THR A 140 5.90 -18.16 -3.75
N ALA A 141 6.77 -17.91 -2.78
CA ALA A 141 6.54 -18.24 -1.38
C ALA A 141 7.19 -17.19 -0.46
N LEU A 142 6.59 -16.98 0.71
CA LEU A 142 7.21 -16.25 1.82
C LEU A 142 8.13 -17.23 2.57
N VAL A 143 9.42 -16.91 2.60
CA VAL A 143 10.45 -17.74 3.22
C VAL A 143 11.15 -16.98 4.34
N ASN A 144 11.60 -17.71 5.35
CA ASN A 144 12.54 -17.18 6.32
C ASN A 144 13.96 -17.22 5.70
N ASP A 145 14.58 -16.06 5.50
CA ASP A 145 15.91 -15.99 4.87
C ASP A 145 17.00 -16.74 5.65
N ALA A 146 16.92 -16.76 6.98
CA ALA A 146 17.95 -17.39 7.82
C ALA A 146 17.82 -18.92 7.86
N THR A 147 16.60 -19.46 7.86
CA THR A 147 16.36 -20.91 7.99
C THR A 147 15.96 -21.59 6.69
N GLN A 148 15.70 -20.81 5.63
CA GLN A 148 15.13 -21.27 4.35
C GLN A 148 13.77 -22.00 4.49
N GLN A 149 13.12 -21.84 5.64
CA GLN A 149 11.82 -22.43 5.91
C GLN A 149 10.71 -21.65 5.19
N VAL A 150 9.84 -22.35 4.48
CA VAL A 150 8.63 -21.76 3.89
C VAL A 150 7.62 -21.45 5.00
N ILE A 151 7.19 -20.19 5.07
CA ILE A 151 6.20 -19.69 6.03
C ILE A 151 4.79 -19.69 5.41
N TYR A 152 4.68 -19.31 4.13
CA TYR A 152 3.40 -19.22 3.43
C TYR A 152 3.59 -19.28 1.91
N THR A 153 2.78 -20.09 1.22
CA THR A 153 2.73 -20.10 -0.25
C THR A 153 1.37 -19.55 -0.70
N PRO A 154 1.31 -18.33 -1.29
CA PRO A 154 0.06 -17.76 -1.78
C PRO A 154 -0.55 -18.59 -2.92
N PRO A 155 -1.85 -18.38 -3.22
CA PRO A 155 -2.46 -18.83 -4.47
C PRO A 155 -1.66 -18.41 -5.72
#